data_AF-A0A7J0CNF3-F1
#
_entry.id   AF-A0A7J0CNF3-F1
#
_cell.length_a   1.000
_cell.length_b   1.000
_cell.length_c   1.000
_cell.angle_alpha   90.00
_cell.angle_beta   90.00
_cell.angle_gamma   90.00
#
_symmetry.space_group_name_H-M   'P 1'
#
loop_
_entity.id
_entity.type
_entity.pdbx_description
1 polymer ?
#
loop_
_entity_poly.entity_id
_entity_poly.type
_entity_poly.pdbx_seq_one_letter_code
_entity_poly.pdbx_strand_id
1 'polypeptide(L)'
;MERKRPVVLHAPSARWTKGTDRVLPLLEDLDRRKVIELKLAEKVSWSRIRAMVQEADLVIDQFAVGMYGTFACESMAAGKPVIAYLDDESVALSGVTPPIVNASPDSLGQVLEQLLDDRHAAARIGIDSVKYVRAHHDGTATAAALASFLTV
;
A
#
# COMPACT_ATOMS: atom_id res chain seq x y z
N MET A 1 -10.23 -3.51 10.20
CA MET A 1 -10.00 -2.38 11.13
C MET A 1 -10.97 -2.43 12.30
N GLU A 2 -10.73 -3.31 13.27
CA GLU A 2 -11.59 -3.45 14.46
C GLU A 2 -11.03 -2.73 15.68
N ARG A 3 -9.73 -2.41 15.68
CA ARG A 3 -9.04 -1.76 16.79
C ARG A 3 -9.52 -0.33 16.98
N LYS A 4 -9.66 0.11 18.23
CA LYS A 4 -9.95 1.53 18.55
C LYS A 4 -8.91 2.47 17.93
N ARG A 5 -7.64 2.07 17.97
CA ARG A 5 -6.50 2.72 17.34
C ARG A 5 -5.92 1.77 16.27
N PRO A 6 -6.19 1.99 14.97
CA PRO A 6 -5.72 1.09 13.92
C PRO A 6 -4.20 1.10 13.76
N VAL A 7 -3.64 -0.07 13.43
CA VAL A 7 -2.20 -0.23 13.18
C VAL A 7 -1.89 0.15 11.72
N VAL A 8 -1.08 1.19 11.53
CA VAL A 8 -0.66 1.68 10.22
C VAL A 8 0.81 1.33 9.99
N LEU A 9 1.08 0.52 8.98
CA LEU A 9 2.43 0.08 8.63
C LEU A 9 3.00 0.92 7.49
N HIS A 10 4.21 1.44 7.68
CA HIS A 10 5.05 1.97 6.61
C HIS A 10 6.38 1.22 6.61
N ALA A 11 6.76 0.59 5.48
CA ALA A 11 7.95 -0.26 5.40
C ALA A 11 8.86 0.13 4.23
N PRO A 12 9.58 1.27 4.33
CA PRO A 12 10.39 1.73 3.22
C PRO A 12 11.68 0.91 3.08
N SER A 13 11.87 0.29 1.92
CA SER A 13 13.15 -0.34 1.56
C SER A 13 14.26 0.69 1.34
N ALA A 14 13.91 1.86 0.80
CA ALA A 14 14.74 3.06 0.76
C ALA A 14 13.84 4.29 0.92
N ARG A 15 14.17 5.19 1.86
CA ARG A 15 13.33 6.35 2.15
C ARG A 15 13.09 7.26 0.94
N TRP A 16 14.15 7.49 0.15
CA TRP A 16 14.09 8.41 -0.98
C TRP A 16 13.16 7.92 -2.10
N THR A 17 13.19 6.62 -2.45
CA THR A 17 12.28 6.04 -3.45
C THR A 17 10.85 5.94 -2.93
N LYS A 18 10.68 5.81 -1.62
CA LYS A 18 9.36 5.69 -1.00
C LYS A 18 8.73 7.04 -0.66
N GLY A 19 9.49 8.14 -0.74
CA GLY A 19 9.02 9.46 -0.34
C GLY A 19 8.72 9.53 1.17
N THR A 20 9.38 8.70 1.97
CA THR A 20 9.10 8.54 3.42
C THR A 20 9.14 9.87 4.15
N ASP A 21 10.14 10.71 3.88
CA ASP A 21 10.30 11.98 4.60
C ASP A 21 9.17 13.00 4.28
N ARG A 22 8.38 12.77 3.21
CA ARG A 22 7.23 13.60 2.85
C ARG A 22 5.97 13.26 3.65
N VAL A 23 5.87 12.03 4.17
CA VAL A 23 4.67 11.51 4.83
C VAL A 23 4.88 11.17 6.30
N LEU A 24 6.12 10.83 6.68
CA LEU A 24 6.44 10.40 8.04
C LEU A 24 6.08 11.45 9.11
N PRO A 25 6.33 12.77 8.93
CA PRO A 25 5.96 13.76 9.93
C PRO A 25 4.46 13.77 10.27
N LEU A 26 3.61 13.58 9.26
CA LEU A 26 2.15 13.46 9.45
C LEU A 26 1.80 12.18 10.20
N LEU A 27 2.40 11.05 9.82
CA LEU A 27 2.14 9.77 10.47
C LEU A 27 2.58 9.76 11.94
N GLU A 28 3.72 10.37 12.25
CA GLU A 28 4.22 10.55 13.61
C GLU A 28 3.33 11.49 14.44
N ASP A 29 2.77 12.54 13.84
CA ASP A 29 1.78 13.39 14.49
C ASP A 29 0.50 12.63 14.84
N LEU A 30 -0.05 11.86 13.90
CA LEU A 30 -1.24 11.04 14.12
C LEU A 30 -1.00 9.97 15.19
N ASP A 31 0.20 9.38 15.22
CA ASP A 31 0.59 8.43 16.27
C ASP A 31 0.67 9.09 17.65
N ARG A 32 1.32 10.25 17.74
CA ARG A 32 1.43 11.05 18.97
C ARG A 32 0.06 11.48 19.50
N ARG A 33 -0.87 11.84 18.60
CA ARG A 33 -2.27 12.14 18.92
C ARG A 33 -3.12 10.89 19.22
N LYS A 34 -2.53 9.69 19.14
CA LYS A 34 -3.17 8.38 19.38
C LYS A 34 -4.32 8.08 18.41
N VAL A 35 -4.31 8.70 17.24
CA VAL A 35 -5.29 8.45 16.16
C VAL A 35 -5.00 7.09 15.51
N ILE A 36 -3.72 6.82 15.23
CA ILE A 36 -3.22 5.57 14.67
C ILE A 36 -2.09 5.01 15.53
N GLU A 37 -1.76 3.73 15.38
CA GLU A 37 -0.51 3.15 15.85
C GLU A 37 0.45 2.99 14.67
N LEU A 38 1.44 3.87 14.57
CA LEU A 38 2.44 3.81 13.51
C LEU A 38 3.44 2.68 13.77
N LYS A 39 3.60 1.80 12.78
CA LYS A 39 4.69 0.82 12.70
C LYS A 39 5.59 1.20 11.53
N LEU A 40 6.74 1.77 11.84
CA LEU A 40 7.79 2.04 10.86
C LEU A 40 8.74 0.84 10.79
N ALA A 41 8.87 0.22 9.62
CA ALA A 41 9.69 -0.95 9.39
C ALA A 41 10.89 -0.60 8.51
N GLU A 42 12.03 -0.33 9.13
CA GLU A 42 13.28 0.00 8.44
C GLU A 42 14.38 -1.01 8.78
N LYS A 43 15.16 -1.40 7.76
CA LYS A 43 16.28 -2.35 7.90
C LYS A 43 15.87 -3.66 8.61
N VAL A 44 14.62 -4.08 8.41
CA VAL A 44 14.08 -5.33 8.94
C VAL A 44 14.13 -6.44 7.90
N SER A 45 14.20 -7.70 8.36
CA SER A 45 14.12 -8.85 7.47
C SER A 45 12.74 -8.95 6.80
N TRP A 46 12.70 -9.60 5.64
CA TRP A 46 11.46 -9.86 4.92
C TRP A 46 10.44 -10.67 5.74
N SER A 47 10.93 -11.66 6.51
CA SER A 47 10.09 -12.44 7.42
C SER A 47 9.42 -11.59 8.49
N ARG A 48 10.11 -10.56 8.99
CA ARG A 48 9.55 -9.61 9.95
C ARG A 48 8.53 -8.69 9.29
N ILE A 49 8.80 -8.20 8.08
CA ILE A 49 7.81 -7.43 7.30
C ILE A 49 6.52 -8.21 7.12
N ARG A 50 6.59 -9.50 6.77
CA ARG A 50 5.40 -10.35 6.62
C ARG A 50 4.54 -10.38 7.88
N ALA A 51 5.16 -10.57 9.06
CA ALA A 51 4.43 -10.55 10.33
C ALA A 51 3.79 -9.17 10.60
N MET A 52 4.52 -8.09 10.33
CA MET A 52 4.00 -6.73 10.50
C MET A 52 2.82 -6.44 9.56
N VAL A 53 2.87 -6.90 8.30
CA VAL A 53 1.74 -6.79 7.35
C VAL A 53 0.51 -7.53 7.89
N GLN A 54 0.69 -8.74 8.43
CA GLN A 54 -0.43 -9.50 9.01
C GLN A 54 -1.10 -8.76 10.18
N GLU A 55 -0.30 -8.15 11.04
CA GLU A 55 -0.76 -7.38 12.20
C GLU A 55 -1.40 -6.04 11.82
N ALA A 56 -0.94 -5.42 10.72
CA ALA A 56 -1.39 -4.12 10.26
C ALA A 56 -2.87 -4.11 9.88
N ASP A 57 -3.50 -2.97 10.11
CA ASP A 57 -4.85 -2.64 9.63
C ASP A 57 -4.81 -1.93 8.28
N LEU A 58 -3.79 -1.10 8.06
CA LEU A 58 -3.59 -0.29 6.86
C LEU A 58 -2.10 -0.20 6.52
N VAL A 59 -1.78 -0.09 5.23
CA VAL A 59 -0.39 0.08 4.76
C VAL A 59 -0.24 1.40 4.01
N ILE A 60 0.83 2.14 4.34
CA ILE A 60 1.32 3.30 3.61
C ILE A 60 2.50 2.84 2.76
N ASP A 61 2.37 2.90 1.44
CA ASP A 61 3.47 2.60 0.52
C ASP A 61 4.09 3.89 -0.06
N GLN A 62 4.36 3.96 -1.36
CA GLN A 62 5.30 4.91 -1.93
C GLN A 62 4.63 6.22 -2.39
N PHE A 63 5.27 7.35 -2.06
CA PHE A 63 4.82 8.73 -2.34
C PHE A 63 5.76 9.53 -3.27
N ALA A 64 6.71 8.85 -3.92
CA ALA A 64 7.68 9.51 -4.81
C ALA A 64 7.64 9.01 -6.26
N VAL A 65 7.16 7.79 -6.53
CA VAL A 65 7.29 7.14 -7.85
C VAL A 65 6.07 7.38 -8.75
N GLY A 66 4.87 7.53 -8.19
CA GLY A 66 3.64 7.61 -8.99
C GLY A 66 3.12 6.26 -9.49
N MET A 67 3.65 5.15 -8.94
CA MET A 67 3.20 3.79 -9.24
C MET A 67 3.19 2.97 -7.96
N TYR A 68 2.80 1.70 -8.01
CA TYR A 68 2.93 0.76 -6.90
C TYR A 68 3.91 -0.37 -7.25
N GLY A 69 4.55 -0.94 -6.23
CA GLY A 69 5.54 -2.00 -6.40
C GLY A 69 5.20 -3.28 -5.62
N THR A 70 6.18 -4.17 -5.50
CA THR A 70 6.03 -5.49 -4.85
C THR A 70 5.40 -5.41 -3.45
N PHE A 71 5.84 -4.46 -2.62
CA PHE A 71 5.33 -4.35 -1.25
C PHE A 71 3.84 -3.99 -1.20
N ALA A 72 3.34 -3.15 -2.11
CA ALA A 72 1.91 -2.91 -2.27
C ALA A 72 1.18 -4.19 -2.69
N CYS A 73 1.71 -4.94 -3.67
CA CYS A 73 1.10 -6.20 -4.10
C CYS A 73 1.03 -7.23 -2.96
N GLU A 74 2.07 -7.35 -2.14
CA GLU A 74 2.06 -8.26 -1.00
C GLU A 74 1.07 -7.84 0.09
N SER A 75 0.98 -6.54 0.36
CA SER A 75 0.01 -5.98 1.30
C SER A 75 -1.43 -6.19 0.82
N MET A 76 -1.68 -5.96 -0.48
CA MET A 76 -2.94 -6.25 -1.14
C MET A 76 -3.28 -7.75 -1.11
N ALA A 77 -2.30 -8.63 -1.33
CA ALA A 77 -2.47 -10.08 -1.23
C ALA A 77 -2.91 -10.51 0.18
N ALA A 78 -2.41 -9.82 1.20
CA ALA A 78 -2.81 -10.00 2.60
C ALA A 78 -4.15 -9.34 2.95
N GLY A 79 -4.87 -8.79 1.96
CA GLY A 79 -6.16 -8.13 2.13
C GLY A 79 -6.09 -6.80 2.88
N LYS A 80 -4.92 -6.15 2.86
CA LYS A 80 -4.72 -4.86 3.52
C LYS A 80 -5.06 -3.73 2.54
N PRO A 81 -5.86 -2.73 2.95
CA PRO A 81 -5.97 -1.49 2.19
C PRO A 81 -4.60 -0.81 2.17
N VAL A 82 -4.20 -0.36 0.98
CA VAL A 82 -2.92 0.31 0.74
C VAL A 82 -3.21 1.74 0.30
N ILE A 83 -2.53 2.71 0.91
CA ILE A 83 -2.49 4.10 0.45
C ILE A 83 -1.12 4.35 -0.18
N ALA A 84 -1.11 4.90 -1.39
CA ALA A 84 0.11 5.30 -2.09
C ALA A 84 -0.19 6.47 -3.05
N TYR A 85 0.86 7.14 -3.53
CA TYR A 85 0.71 8.07 -4.64
C TYR A 85 0.73 7.33 -5.96
N LEU A 86 -0.36 7.41 -6.71
CA LEU A 86 -0.49 6.93 -8.07
C LEU A 86 -0.64 8.12 -9.02
N ASP A 87 0.20 8.14 -10.05
CA ASP A 87 0.12 9.09 -11.13
C ASP A 87 -0.96 8.64 -12.14
N ASP A 88 -1.90 9.53 -12.46
CA ASP A 88 -3.08 9.18 -13.26
C ASP A 88 -2.72 8.70 -14.68
N GLU A 89 -1.69 9.31 -15.29
CA GLU A 89 -1.20 8.91 -16.62
C GLU A 89 -0.61 7.50 -16.57
N SER A 90 0.22 7.22 -15.56
CA SER A 90 0.82 5.91 -15.34
C SER A 90 -0.24 4.82 -15.09
N VAL A 91 -1.28 5.11 -14.31
CA VAL A 91 -2.40 4.19 -14.09
C VAL A 91 -3.18 3.97 -15.39
N ALA A 92 -3.48 5.03 -16.15
CA ALA A 92 -4.19 4.92 -17.42
C ALA A 92 -3.43 4.04 -18.43
N LEU A 93 -2.11 4.19 -18.52
CA LEU A 93 -1.24 3.38 -19.38
C LEU A 93 -1.23 1.90 -18.99
N SER A 94 -1.44 1.57 -17.72
CA SER A 94 -1.49 0.17 -17.27
C SER A 94 -2.76 -0.57 -17.72
N GLY A 95 -3.81 0.15 -18.14
CA GLY A 95 -5.09 -0.42 -18.55
C GLY A 95 -5.91 -1.07 -17.43
N VAL A 96 -5.45 -0.96 -16.18
CA VAL A 96 -6.10 -1.55 -15.00
C VAL A 96 -6.11 -0.55 -13.85
N THR A 97 -7.17 -0.55 -13.05
CA THR A 97 -7.26 0.31 -11.87
C THR A 97 -7.00 -0.53 -10.61
N PRO A 98 -5.83 -0.37 -9.97
CA PRO A 98 -5.57 -1.07 -8.71
C PRO A 98 -6.50 -0.54 -7.60
N PRO A 99 -6.97 -1.37 -6.67
CA PRO A 99 -7.74 -0.96 -5.49
C PRO A 99 -6.82 -0.35 -4.42
N ILE A 100 -5.93 0.54 -4.83
CA ILE A 100 -5.06 1.33 -3.97
C ILE A 100 -5.72 2.69 -3.80
N VAL A 101 -5.75 3.16 -2.56
CA VAL A 101 -6.28 4.49 -2.27
C VAL A 101 -5.22 5.52 -2.64
N ASN A 102 -5.49 6.28 -3.71
CA ASN A 102 -4.54 7.28 -4.20
C ASN A 102 -4.48 8.48 -3.24
N ALA A 103 -3.29 8.90 -2.85
CA ALA A 103 -3.08 10.12 -2.07
C ALA A 103 -1.75 10.79 -2.42
N SER A 104 -1.73 12.12 -2.40
CA SER A 104 -0.50 12.91 -2.36
C SER A 104 -0.05 13.11 -0.90
N PRO A 105 1.18 13.61 -0.64
CA PRO A 105 1.57 14.00 0.71
C PRO A 105 0.60 14.98 1.37
N ASP A 106 0.03 15.91 0.57
CA ASP A 106 -0.88 16.95 1.07
C ASP A 106 -2.28 16.38 1.37
N SER A 107 -2.74 15.39 0.61
CA SER A 107 -4.07 14.78 0.80
C SER A 107 -4.07 13.58 1.74
N LEU A 108 -2.90 13.05 2.13
CA LEU A 108 -2.78 11.83 2.93
C LEU A 108 -3.55 11.91 4.26
N GLY A 109 -3.52 13.06 4.94
CA GLY A 109 -4.22 13.24 6.22
C GLY A 109 -5.72 13.03 6.10
N GLN A 110 -6.33 13.71 5.12
CA GLN A 110 -7.76 13.59 4.83
C GLN A 110 -8.14 12.17 4.40
N VAL A 111 -7.34 11.54 3.54
CA VAL A 111 -7.59 10.16 3.07
C VAL A 111 -7.54 9.17 4.24
N LEU A 112 -6.57 9.34 5.15
CA LEU A 112 -6.49 8.52 6.35
C LEU A 112 -7.73 8.71 7.24
N GLU A 113 -8.13 9.94 7.51
CA GLU A 113 -9.34 10.23 8.31
C GLU A 113 -10.58 9.57 7.72
N GLN A 114 -10.79 9.69 6.40
CA GLN A 114 -11.92 9.06 5.70
C GLN A 114 -11.94 7.52 5.87
N LEU A 115 -10.79 6.85 5.77
CA LEU A 115 -10.69 5.40 5.95
C LEU A 115 -10.87 4.96 7.41
N LEU A 116 -10.47 5.81 8.36
CA LEU A 116 -10.64 5.55 9.78
C LEU A 116 -12.10 5.71 10.22
N ASP A 117 -12.82 6.65 9.60
CA ASP A 117 -14.25 6.90 9.81
C ASP A 117 -15.13 5.85 9.12
N ASP A 118 -14.81 5.46 7.88
CA ASP A 118 -15.51 4.39 7.15
C ASP A 118 -14.68 3.11 7.05
N ARG A 119 -14.68 2.37 8.16
CA ARG A 119 -13.98 1.08 8.28
C ARG A 119 -14.58 -0.01 7.39
N HIS A 120 -15.84 0.12 6.98
CA HIS A 120 -16.48 -0.82 6.06
C HIS A 120 -15.96 -0.62 4.64
N ALA A 121 -15.79 0.64 4.21
CA ALA A 121 -15.12 0.94 2.94
C ALA A 121 -13.68 0.42 2.94
N ALA A 122 -12.93 0.63 4.02
CA ALA A 122 -11.56 0.10 4.13
C ALA A 122 -11.50 -1.44 4.04
N ALA A 123 -12.48 -2.14 4.63
CA ALA A 123 -12.59 -3.60 4.51
C ALA A 123 -12.95 -4.04 3.08
N ARG A 124 -13.82 -3.29 2.39
CA ARG A 124 -14.16 -3.56 0.99
C ARG A 124 -12.94 -3.43 0.08
N ILE A 125 -12.15 -2.37 0.27
CA ILE A 125 -10.88 -2.17 -0.44
C ILE A 125 -9.96 -3.37 -0.23
N GLY A 126 -9.79 -3.84 1.01
CA GLY A 126 -8.99 -5.04 1.30
C GLY A 126 -9.46 -6.30 0.56
N ILE A 127 -10.78 -6.51 0.43
CA ILE A 127 -11.35 -7.62 -0.33
C ILE A 127 -11.03 -7.48 -1.83
N ASP A 128 -11.17 -6.28 -2.38
CA ASP A 128 -10.93 -6.03 -3.80
C ASP A 128 -9.42 -6.09 -4.13
N SER A 129 -8.56 -5.71 -3.19
CA SER A 129 -7.10 -5.91 -3.24
C SER A 129 -6.71 -7.38 -3.46
N VAL A 130 -7.33 -8.31 -2.74
CA VAL A 130 -7.05 -9.75 -2.94
C VAL A 130 -7.47 -10.22 -4.33
N LYS A 131 -8.63 -9.77 -4.82
CA LYS A 131 -9.10 -10.12 -6.17
C LYS A 131 -8.16 -9.58 -7.24
N TYR A 132 -7.74 -8.33 -7.10
CA TYR A 132 -6.85 -7.65 -8.03
C TYR A 132 -5.50 -8.36 -8.15
N VAL A 133 -4.87 -8.66 -7.01
CA VAL A 133 -3.56 -9.35 -7.01
C VAL A 133 -3.66 -10.74 -7.63
N ARG A 134 -4.72 -11.50 -7.34
CA ARG A 134 -4.93 -12.81 -7.96
C ARG A 134 -5.11 -12.73 -9.46
N ALA A 135 -5.74 -11.68 -9.97
CA ALA A 135 -5.99 -11.52 -11.40
C ALA A 135 -4.77 -11.02 -12.17
N HIS A 136 -3.93 -10.17 -11.57
CA HIS A 136 -2.88 -9.44 -12.29
C HIS A 136 -1.45 -9.70 -11.82
N HIS A 137 -1.26 -10.25 -10.62
CA HIS A 137 0.04 -10.34 -9.95
C HIS A 137 0.37 -11.75 -9.43
N ASP A 138 -0.27 -12.79 -9.96
CA ASP A 138 0.07 -14.19 -9.67
C ASP A 138 1.27 -14.71 -10.49
N GLY A 139 1.77 -13.90 -11.44
CA GLY A 139 2.89 -14.19 -12.32
C GLY A 139 2.50 -14.86 -13.65
N THR A 140 1.28 -15.37 -13.78
CA THR A 140 0.82 -16.11 -14.96
C THR A 140 0.82 -15.22 -16.20
N ALA A 141 0.25 -14.01 -16.10
CA ALA A 141 0.19 -13.05 -17.21
C ALA A 141 1.58 -12.61 -17.68
N THR A 142 2.48 -12.30 -16.74
CA THR A 142 3.87 -11.92 -17.04
C THR A 142 4.62 -13.06 -17.73
N ALA A 143 4.51 -14.29 -17.22
CA ALA A 143 5.15 -15.46 -17.83
C ALA A 143 4.66 -15.69 -19.27
N ALA A 144 3.35 -15.56 -19.52
CA ALA A 144 2.76 -15.69 -20.85
C ALA A 144 3.25 -14.60 -21.82
N ALA A 145 3.29 -13.34 -21.39
CA ALA A 145 3.77 -12.23 -22.21
C ALA A 145 5.25 -12.38 -22.61
N LEU A 146 6.08 -12.90 -21.70
CA LEU A 146 7.51 -13.11 -21.93
C LEU A 146 7.84 -14.44 -22.63
N ALA A 147 6.89 -15.35 -22.78
CA ALA A 147 7.15 -16.68 -23.35
C ALA A 147 7.77 -16.61 -24.77
N SER A 148 7.31 -15.65 -25.58
CA SER A 148 7.82 -15.41 -26.94
C SER A 148 9.21 -14.77 -27.00
N PHE A 149 9.69 -14.19 -25.88
CA PHE A 149 10.97 -13.48 -25.86
C PHE A 149 12.17 -14.39 -26.16
N LEU A 150 12.07 -15.68 -25.79
CA LEU A 150 13.11 -16.70 -26.03
C LEU A 150 12.67 -17.78 -27.02
N THR A 151 11.44 -17.72 -27.52
CA THR A 151 10.93 -18.67 -28.51
C THR A 151 10.64 -17.92 -29.80
N VAL A 152 11.66 -17.91 -30.66
CA VAL A 152 11.59 -17.50 -32.07
C VAL A 152 11.08 -18.66 -32.91
#